data_AF-A0AAV0XJH5-F1
#
_entry.id   AF-A0AAV0XJH5-F1
#
_cell.length_a   1.000
_cell.length_b   1.000
_cell.length_c   1.000
_cell.angle_alpha   90.00
_cell.angle_beta   90.00
_cell.angle_gamma   90.00
#
_symmetry.space_group_name_H-M   'P 1'
#
loop_
_entity.id
_entity.type
_entity.pdbx_description
1 polymer ?
#
loop_
_entity_poly.entity_id
_entity_poly.type
_entity_poly.pdbx_seq_one_letter_code
_entity_poly.pdbx_strand_id
1 'polypeptide(L)'
;MSGINKGLIGRINAKMLEERHEAPMIFHCIIHQEALCCKVLAWKDVMNIVVSTVNYIRKNALAHRQFKIFLEECDAEYGDVIYFRLKLNVIHRYYVVL
;
A
#
# COMPACT_ATOMS: atom_id res chain seq x y z
N MET A 1 14.92 -1.96 -1.34
CA MET A 1 16.27 -2.55 -1.31
C MET A 1 16.21 -3.88 -0.58
N SER A 2 16.20 -5.03 -1.27
CA SER A 2 16.25 -6.33 -0.57
C SER A 2 16.97 -7.38 -1.40
N GLY A 3 18.26 -7.54 -1.16
CA GLY A 3 18.95 -8.81 -1.39
C GLY A 3 19.33 -9.38 -0.02
N ILE A 4 19.06 -10.66 0.22
CA ILE A 4 19.39 -11.36 1.48
C ILE A 4 20.87 -11.16 1.87
N ASN A 5 21.74 -10.97 0.87
CA ASN A 5 23.18 -10.74 1.03
C ASN A 5 23.66 -9.37 0.51
N LYS A 6 22.77 -8.42 0.20
CA LYS A 6 23.12 -7.11 -0.38
C LYS A 6 22.23 -5.98 0.16
N GLY A 7 22.85 -4.91 0.64
CA GLY A 7 22.17 -3.74 1.23
C GLY A 7 22.51 -3.54 2.71
N LEU A 8 21.96 -2.49 3.33
CA LEU A 8 22.23 -2.15 4.74
C LEU A 8 21.91 -3.32 5.68
N ILE A 9 20.71 -3.90 5.54
CA ILE A 9 20.26 -5.03 6.36
C ILE A 9 21.17 -6.26 6.20
N GLY A 10 21.53 -6.61 4.95
CA GLY A 10 22.44 -7.74 4.69
C GLY A 10 23.81 -7.55 5.33
N ARG A 11 24.35 -6.32 5.34
CA ARG A 11 25.63 -5.99 6.00
C ARG A 11 25.54 -6.04 7.53
N ILE A 12 24.43 -5.57 8.10
CA ILE A 12 24.21 -5.65 9.55
C ILE A 12 24.11 -7.12 9.96
N ASN A 13 23.34 -7.94 9.25
CA ASN A 13 23.20 -9.37 9.57
C ASN A 13 24.53 -10.13 9.49
N ALA A 14 25.35 -9.86 8.45
CA ALA A 14 26.68 -10.47 8.33
C ALA A 14 27.58 -10.12 9.51
N LYS A 15 27.61 -8.85 9.92
CA LYS A 15 28.43 -8.38 11.04
C LYS A 15 27.97 -8.95 12.38
N MET A 16 26.66 -9.04 12.61
CA MET A 16 26.12 -9.65 13.84
C MET A 16 26.45 -11.15 13.93
N LEU A 17 26.45 -11.86 12.80
CA LEU A 17 26.88 -13.26 12.75
C LEU A 17 28.38 -13.42 13.03
N GLU A 18 29.23 -12.56 12.46
CA GLU A 18 30.67 -12.53 12.71
C GLU A 18 30.99 -12.26 14.20
N GLU A 19 30.29 -11.31 14.82
CA GLU A 19 30.49 -10.90 16.22
C GLU A 19 29.74 -11.80 17.23
N ARG A 20 29.03 -12.84 16.77
CA ARG A 20 28.22 -13.77 17.59
C ARG A 20 27.14 -13.08 18.43
N HIS A 21 26.52 -12.05 17.87
CA HIS A 21 25.36 -11.38 18.45
C HIS A 21 24.05 -11.94 17.90
N GLU A 22 22.97 -11.75 18.66
CA GLU A 22 21.63 -12.09 18.18
C GLU A 22 21.24 -11.25 16.96
N ALA A 23 20.37 -11.82 16.11
CA ALA A 23 19.91 -11.13 14.92
C ALA A 23 19.19 -9.82 15.31
N PRO A 24 19.46 -8.72 14.61
CA PRO A 24 18.85 -7.44 14.92
C PRO A 24 17.35 -7.49 14.63
N MET A 25 16.54 -6.86 15.49
CA MET A 25 15.12 -6.67 15.23
C MET A 25 14.95 -5.65 14.11
N ILE A 26 14.62 -6.12 12.92
CA ILE A 26 14.45 -5.26 11.74
C ILE A 26 13.00 -4.79 11.67
N PHE A 27 12.74 -3.59 12.16
CA PHE A 27 11.51 -2.89 11.87
C PHE A 27 11.60 -2.29 10.47
N HIS A 28 10.94 -2.91 9.50
CA HIS A 28 10.57 -2.17 8.30
C HIS A 28 9.57 -1.11 8.73
N CYS A 29 9.78 0.16 8.35
CA CYS A 29 8.70 1.12 8.50
C CYS A 29 7.49 0.63 7.72
N ILE A 30 6.28 0.91 8.20
CA ILE A 30 5.02 0.43 7.61
C ILE A 30 4.95 0.66 6.09
N ILE A 31 5.49 1.79 5.63
CA ILE A 31 5.61 2.16 4.21
C ILE A 31 6.44 1.14 3.40
N HIS A 32 7.56 0.65 3.96
CA HIS A 32 8.37 -0.37 3.30
C HIS A 32 7.68 -1.74 3.31
N GLN A 33 6.95 -2.09 4.37
CA GLN A 33 6.18 -3.34 4.40
C GLN A 33 5.05 -3.31 3.38
N GLU A 34 4.31 -2.20 3.29
CA GLU A 34 3.27 -2.00 2.27
C GLU A 34 3.85 -2.12 0.86
N ALA A 35 4.97 -1.48 0.57
CA ALA A 35 5.63 -1.57 -0.73
C ALA A 35 6.11 -3.00 -1.06
N LEU A 36 6.58 -3.76 -0.06
CA LEU A 36 6.98 -5.15 -0.24
C LEU A 36 5.76 -6.07 -0.44
N CYS A 37 4.72 -5.90 0.36
CA CYS A 37 3.44 -6.60 0.23
C CYS A 37 2.84 -6.39 -1.16
N CYS A 38 2.80 -5.16 -1.67
CA CYS A 38 2.32 -4.86 -3.03
C CYS A 38 3.12 -5.57 -4.15
N LYS A 39 4.39 -5.92 -3.91
CA LYS A 39 5.21 -6.66 -4.88
C LYS A 39 4.98 -8.17 -4.84
N VAL A 40 4.67 -8.71 -3.66
CA VAL A 40 4.45 -10.14 -3.44
C VAL A 40 3.00 -10.53 -3.71
N LEU A 41 2.07 -9.64 -3.36
CA LEU A 41 0.65 -9.86 -3.50
C LEU A 41 0.20 -9.46 -4.92
N ALA A 42 -0.39 -10.41 -5.66
CA ALA A 42 -0.94 -10.17 -7.00
C ALA A 42 -2.26 -9.39 -6.93
N TRP A 43 -2.23 -8.15 -6.44
CA TRP A 43 -3.43 -7.34 -6.18
C TRP A 43 -3.75 -6.38 -7.32
N LYS A 44 -3.00 -6.43 -8.42
CA LYS A 44 -3.17 -5.52 -9.55
C LYS A 44 -4.62 -5.47 -10.04
N ASP A 45 -5.24 -6.63 -10.23
CA ASP A 45 -6.60 -6.71 -10.77
C ASP A 45 -7.64 -6.23 -9.75
N VAL A 46 -7.47 -6.61 -8.48
CA VAL A 46 -8.31 -6.12 -7.37
C VAL A 46 -8.24 -4.60 -7.27
N MET A 47 -7.02 -4.03 -7.28
CA MET A 47 -6.81 -2.58 -7.19
C MET A 47 -7.38 -1.84 -8.40
N ASN A 48 -7.29 -2.41 -9.60
CA ASN A 48 -7.90 -1.83 -10.79
C ASN A 48 -9.42 -1.71 -10.63
N ILE A 49 -10.07 -2.77 -10.11
CA ILE A 49 -11.50 -2.76 -9.84
C ILE A 49 -11.83 -1.70 -8.78
N VAL A 50 -11.16 -1.73 -7.63
CA VAL A 50 -11.38 -0.77 -6.53
C VAL A 50 -11.24 0.68 -7.01
N VAL A 51 -10.17 1.00 -7.74
CA VAL A 51 -9.94 2.35 -8.27
C VAL A 51 -11.03 2.74 -9.27
N SER A 52 -11.45 1.83 -10.15
CA SER A 52 -12.52 2.11 -11.11
C SER A 52 -13.86 2.39 -10.42
N THR A 53 -14.20 1.63 -9.39
CA THR A 53 -15.42 1.79 -8.60
C THR A 53 -15.44 3.10 -7.84
N VAL A 54 -14.37 3.43 -7.12
CA VAL A 54 -14.26 4.72 -6.39
C VAL A 54 -14.34 5.90 -7.36
N ASN A 55 -13.70 5.80 -8.53
CA ASN A 55 -13.78 6.83 -9.56
C ASN A 55 -15.20 7.00 -10.12
N TYR A 56 -15.93 5.91 -10.34
CA TYR A 56 -17.32 5.96 -10.78
C TYR A 56 -18.20 6.67 -9.74
N ILE A 57 -18.12 6.23 -8.48
CA ILE A 57 -18.89 6.81 -7.36
C ILE A 57 -18.64 8.31 -7.28
N ARG A 58 -17.37 8.74 -7.35
CA ARG A 58 -17.00 10.15 -7.19
C ARG A 58 -17.27 11.03 -8.41
N LYS A 59 -17.26 10.47 -9.63
CA LYS A 59 -17.55 11.22 -10.86
C LYS A 59 -19.05 11.47 -11.03
N ASN A 60 -19.90 10.62 -10.45
CA ASN A 60 -21.35 10.71 -10.58
C ASN A 60 -21.99 11.19 -9.27
N ALA A 61 -22.54 12.40 -9.27
CA ALA A 61 -23.14 13.01 -8.07
C ALA A 61 -24.30 12.20 -7.46
N LEU A 62 -25.10 11.51 -8.29
CA LEU A 62 -26.17 10.64 -7.80
C LEU A 62 -25.59 9.40 -7.12
N ALA A 63 -24.65 8.73 -7.79
CA ALA A 63 -23.98 7.56 -7.23
C ALA A 63 -23.26 7.89 -5.91
N HIS A 64 -22.61 9.06 -5.84
CA HIS A 64 -21.98 9.54 -4.61
C HIS A 64 -22.97 9.69 -3.46
N ARG A 65 -24.11 10.36 -3.69
CA ARG A 65 -25.15 10.53 -2.66
C ARG A 65 -25.73 9.19 -2.21
N GLN A 66 -26.05 8.31 -3.15
CA GLN A 66 -26.57 6.98 -2.84
C GLN A 66 -25.57 6.15 -2.02
N PHE A 67 -24.29 6.22 -2.38
CA PHE A 67 -23.24 5.52 -1.66
C PHE A 67 -23.07 6.06 -0.23
N LYS A 68 -23.18 7.37 -0.01
CA LYS A 68 -23.16 7.95 1.34
C LYS A 68 -24.33 7.46 2.20
N ILE A 69 -25.53 7.41 1.65
CA ILE A 69 -26.72 6.87 2.35
C ILE A 69 -26.48 5.40 2.71
N PHE A 70 -25.97 4.60 1.77
CA PHE A 70 -25.61 3.21 2.03
C PHE A 70 -24.61 3.05 3.17
N LEU A 71 -23.59 3.91 3.26
CA LEU A 71 -22.63 3.90 4.37
C LEU A 71 -23.28 4.24 5.72
N GLU A 72 -24.20 5.20 5.73
CA GLU A 72 -24.99 5.55 6.92
C GLU A 72 -25.89 4.38 7.36
N GLU A 73 -26.57 3.71 6.42
CA GLU A 73 -27.41 2.53 6.69
C GLU A 73 -26.60 1.34 7.23
N CYS A 74 -25.34 1.23 6.84
CA CYS A 74 -24.43 0.19 7.31
C CYS A 74 -23.72 0.52 8.64
N ASP A 75 -24.00 1.68 9.24
CA ASP A 75 -23.26 2.22 10.39
C ASP A 75 -21.73 2.18 10.17
N ALA A 76 -21.31 2.53 8.96
CA ALA A 76 -19.90 2.48 8.58
C ALA A 76 -19.11 3.54 9.35
N GLU A 77 -17.89 3.17 9.77
CA GLU A 77 -16.97 4.09 10.47
C GLU A 77 -16.67 5.37 9.66
N TYR A 78 -16.68 5.26 8.33
CA TYR A 78 -16.41 6.35 7.41
C TYR A 78 -17.62 6.64 6.53
N GLY A 79 -18.05 7.91 6.50
CA GLY A 79 -19.24 8.34 5.75
C GLY A 79 -19.02 8.75 4.30
N ASP A 80 -17.80 8.62 3.76
CA ASP A 80 -17.51 8.92 2.35
C ASP A 80 -16.23 8.22 1.86
N VAL A 81 -16.09 8.09 0.54
CA VAL A 81 -14.86 7.68 -0.14
C VAL A 81 -14.04 8.87 -0.61
N ILE A 82 -12.74 8.82 -0.37
CA ILE A 82 -11.80 9.85 -0.83
C ILE A 82 -11.68 9.77 -2.35
N TYR A 83 -11.80 10.91 -3.04
CA TYR A 83 -11.53 10.96 -4.49
C TYR A 83 -10.05 10.78 -4.75
N PHE A 84 -9.67 9.56 -5.08
CA PHE A 84 -8.31 9.28 -5.49
C PHE A 84 -8.14 9.70 -6.95
N ARG A 85 -7.81 10.98 -7.18
CA ARG A 85 -7.35 11.46 -8.50
C ARG A 85 -5.96 10.89 -8.76
N LEU A 86 -5.85 9.58 -8.93
CA LEU A 86 -4.70 8.96 -9.52
C LEU A 86 -4.61 9.43 -10.97
N LYS A 87 -3.95 10.56 -11.18
CA LYS A 87 -2.83 10.45 -12.11
C LYS A 87 -2.03 9.26 -11.60
N LEU A 88 -1.83 8.31 -12.49
CA LEU A 88 -0.95 7.15 -12.37
C LEU A 88 0.30 7.40 -11.50
N ASN A 89 0.75 8.64 -11.27
CA ASN A 89 1.85 9.08 -10.44
C ASN A 89 1.82 8.81 -8.92
N VAL A 90 0.72 8.41 -8.25
CA VAL A 90 0.84 7.93 -6.84
C VAL A 90 0.94 6.41 -6.77
N ILE A 91 0.69 5.67 -7.86
CA ILE A 91 1.09 4.25 -7.94
C ILE A 91 2.42 4.15 -8.70
N HIS A 92 2.63 4.92 -9.77
CA HIS A 92 3.90 5.02 -10.51
C HIS A 92 5.03 5.69 -9.74
N ARG A 93 4.80 6.59 -8.76
CA ARG A 93 5.90 7.01 -7.87
C ARG A 93 6.38 5.89 -6.95
N TYR A 94 5.59 4.83 -6.75
CA TYR A 94 6.05 3.60 -6.09
C TYR A 94 6.66 2.58 -7.07
N TYR A 95 6.59 2.81 -8.40
CA TYR A 95 7.21 1.94 -9.42
C TYR A 95 8.50 2.52 -10.05
N VAL A 96 8.80 3.82 -9.94
CA VAL A 96 9.98 4.45 -10.59
C VAL A 96 10.96 5.12 -9.60
N VAL A 97 10.65 5.12 -8.30
CA VAL A 97 11.65 5.41 -7.24
C VAL A 97 11.92 4.15 -6.40
N LEU A 98 11.89 2.97 -7.05
CA LEU A 98 12.40 1.69 -6.54
C LEU A 98 13.00 0.86 -7.67
#